data_AF-A0AA39ZQU0-F1
#
_entry.id   AF-A0AA39ZQU0-F1
#
_cell.length_a   1.000
_cell.length_b   1.000
_cell.length_c   1.000
_cell.angle_alpha   90.00
_cell.angle_beta   90.00
_cell.angle_gamma   90.00
#
_symmetry.space_group_name_H-M   'P 1'
#
loop_
_entity.id
_entity.type
_entity.pdbx_description
1 polymer ?
#
loop_
_entity_poly.entity_id
_entity_poly.type
_entity_poly.pdbx_seq_one_letter_code
_entity_poly.pdbx_strand_id
1 'polypeptide(L)'
;MGTRLYFAYGSNLSLDQMAARCPQSTFRGRAVLPDFQWQINQRGVANIVPRAGSSVHGLVYELGAGDEKRLDRNEGVRAGFYSKALLPVVLHPATDALQMRTARIVTMGGAAGVVHDFDKLVGLGSRPRARLEPEVLVYVSETYVQTGEPRDEYVDRMNRAMEDGVAMGIPTAFFLNTVREHIPSRPAPAPAPSPRPAYRPQPRERSWPPMAAAPRAPDGYTYRRPTTLGRRTGGDDAYEYEYEHPRRPLSRAARDYVYTSYYAGTPVIRTVSPDASQYPARGRWSSAL
;
A
#
# COMPACT_ATOMS: atom_id res chain seq x y z
N MET A 1 4.57 -13.31 -36.34
CA MET A 1 3.77 -13.51 -35.11
C MET A 1 2.81 -12.35 -35.01
N GLY A 2 1.50 -12.59 -34.96
CA GLY A 2 0.50 -11.52 -34.95
C GLY A 2 0.51 -10.74 -33.64
N THR A 3 0.35 -9.42 -33.72
CA THR A 3 0.01 -8.55 -32.60
C THR A 3 -1.50 -8.28 -32.61
N ARG A 4 -2.05 -7.90 -31.45
CA ARG A 4 -3.47 -7.56 -31.31
C ARG A 4 -3.64 -6.33 -30.43
N LEU A 5 -4.57 -5.46 -30.80
CA LEU A 5 -5.00 -4.36 -29.94
C LEU A 5 -5.89 -4.88 -28.83
N TYR A 6 -5.69 -4.39 -27.62
CA TYR A 6 -6.46 -4.73 -26.43
C TYR A 6 -6.96 -3.46 -25.75
N PHE A 7 -8.26 -3.40 -25.48
CA PHE A 7 -8.93 -2.30 -24.80
C PHE A 7 -9.14 -2.63 -23.32
N ALA A 8 -8.47 -1.88 -22.45
CA ALA A 8 -8.62 -1.96 -21.01
C ALA A 8 -9.63 -0.91 -20.52
N TYR A 9 -10.56 -1.33 -19.66
CA TYR A 9 -11.58 -0.45 -19.05
C TYR A 9 -11.71 -0.63 -17.52
N GLY A 10 -10.91 -1.51 -16.92
CA GLY A 10 -10.86 -1.77 -15.48
C GLY A 10 -9.47 -1.53 -14.91
N SER A 11 -9.07 -2.31 -13.91
CA SER A 11 -7.76 -2.16 -13.25
C SER A 11 -6.53 -2.20 -14.19
N ASN A 12 -6.64 -2.75 -15.40
CA ASN A 12 -5.59 -2.72 -16.42
C ASN A 12 -5.39 -1.33 -17.07
N LEU A 13 -6.18 -0.33 -16.71
CA LEU A 13 -5.91 1.08 -17.00
C LEU A 13 -4.65 1.58 -16.25
N SER A 14 -4.31 0.95 -15.12
CA SER A 14 -3.08 1.26 -14.41
C SER A 14 -1.87 0.78 -15.21
N LEU A 15 -0.94 1.68 -15.52
CA LEU A 15 0.24 1.40 -16.33
C LEU A 15 1.19 0.44 -15.62
N ASP A 16 1.35 0.57 -14.31
CA ASP A 16 2.13 -0.37 -13.49
C ASP A 16 1.56 -1.78 -13.56
N GLN A 17 0.24 -1.90 -13.40
CA GLN A 17 -0.42 -3.20 -13.48
C GLN A 17 -0.27 -3.79 -14.89
N MET A 18 -0.46 -2.98 -15.92
CA MET A 18 -0.36 -3.41 -17.31
C MET A 18 1.08 -3.84 -17.66
N ALA A 19 2.10 -3.08 -17.24
CA ALA A 19 3.50 -3.43 -17.44
C ALA A 19 3.88 -4.74 -16.71
N ALA A 20 3.38 -4.97 -15.50
CA ALA A 20 3.64 -6.21 -14.76
C ALA A 20 2.95 -7.42 -15.41
N ARG A 21 1.70 -7.25 -15.88
CA ARG A 21 0.92 -8.32 -16.51
C ARG A 21 1.41 -8.63 -17.92
N CYS A 22 1.80 -7.60 -18.67
CA CYS A 22 2.18 -7.65 -20.08
C CYS A 22 3.46 -6.82 -20.33
N PRO A 23 4.65 -7.38 -20.02
CA PRO A 23 5.92 -6.64 -20.08
C PRO A 23 6.32 -6.17 -21.48
N GLN A 24 5.76 -6.76 -22.54
CA GLN A 24 6.03 -6.38 -23.92
C GLN A 24 4.92 -5.50 -24.52
N SER A 25 3.89 -5.17 -23.75
CA SER A 25 2.79 -4.33 -24.21
C SER A 25 3.28 -2.94 -24.62
N THR A 26 2.69 -2.41 -25.69
CA THR A 26 2.96 -1.06 -26.17
C THR A 26 1.70 -0.22 -26.03
N PHE A 27 1.79 0.94 -25.38
CA PHE A 27 0.67 1.86 -25.28
C PHE A 27 0.37 2.47 -26.67
N ARG A 28 -0.90 2.51 -27.07
CA ARG A 28 -1.32 3.01 -28.39
C ARG A 28 -2.21 4.25 -28.31
N GLY A 29 -2.90 4.49 -27.21
CA GLY A 29 -3.76 5.65 -27.02
C GLY A 29 -4.97 5.38 -26.15
N ARG A 30 -5.84 6.37 -26.04
CA ARG A 30 -7.16 6.21 -25.39
C ARG A 30 -8.20 5.83 -26.44
N ALA A 31 -9.25 5.14 -26.02
CA ALA A 31 -10.36 4.83 -26.92
C ALA A 31 -11.71 4.92 -26.22
N VAL A 32 -12.75 4.95 -27.04
CA VAL A 32 -14.15 4.91 -26.62
C VAL A 32 -14.82 3.69 -27.23
N LEU A 33 -15.42 2.86 -26.39
CA LEU A 33 -16.27 1.74 -26.79
C LEU A 33 -17.74 2.21 -26.71
N PRO A 34 -18.42 2.41 -27.85
CA PRO A 34 -19.82 2.82 -27.89
C PRO A 34 -20.76 1.67 -27.53
N ASP A 35 -21.96 2.01 -27.07
CA ASP A 35 -23.07 1.09 -26.78
C ASP A 35 -22.80 0.05 -25.69
N PHE A 36 -21.91 0.39 -24.76
CA PHE A 36 -21.66 -0.36 -23.53
C PHE A 36 -21.74 0.56 -22.31
N GLN A 37 -22.14 -0.02 -21.19
CA GLN A 37 -22.10 0.59 -19.86
C GLN A 37 -21.07 -0.13 -19.00
N TRP A 38 -20.27 0.64 -18.26
CA TRP A 38 -19.36 0.13 -17.26
C TRP A 38 -20.10 -0.17 -15.95
N GLN A 39 -19.74 -1.26 -15.28
CA GLN A 39 -20.27 -1.59 -13.94
C GLN A 39 -19.23 -2.35 -13.11
N ILE A 40 -19.49 -2.46 -11.81
CA ILE A 40 -18.92 -3.53 -10.99
C ILE A 40 -19.88 -4.71 -11.02
N ASN A 41 -19.39 -5.89 -11.41
CA ASN A 41 -20.23 -7.09 -11.44
C ASN A 41 -20.37 -7.73 -10.05
N GLN A 42 -21.21 -8.76 -9.94
CA GLN A 42 -21.45 -9.48 -8.69
C GLN A 42 -20.23 -10.23 -8.12
N ARG A 43 -19.09 -10.24 -8.82
CA ARG A 43 -17.80 -10.72 -8.29
C ARG A 43 -16.98 -9.60 -7.66
N GLY A 44 -17.44 -8.35 -7.72
CA GLY A 44 -16.79 -7.16 -7.18
C GLY A 44 -15.62 -6.63 -8.01
N VAL A 45 -15.66 -6.86 -9.34
CA VAL A 45 -14.66 -6.36 -10.29
C VAL A 45 -15.34 -5.72 -11.52
N ALA A 46 -14.62 -4.87 -12.25
CA ALA A 46 -15.17 -4.14 -13.40
C ALA A 46 -15.60 -5.05 -14.54
N ASN A 47 -16.78 -4.83 -15.09
CA ASN A 47 -17.27 -5.45 -16.31
C ASN A 47 -17.94 -4.39 -17.19
N ILE A 48 -18.24 -4.74 -18.43
CA ILE A 48 -19.08 -3.95 -19.32
C ILE A 48 -20.29 -4.77 -19.76
N VAL A 49 -21.43 -4.10 -19.92
CA VAL A 49 -22.67 -4.71 -20.41
C VAL A 49 -23.23 -3.88 -21.58
N PRO A 50 -23.86 -4.51 -22.59
CA PRO A 50 -24.46 -3.77 -23.68
C PRO A 50 -25.50 -2.76 -23.17
N ARG A 51 -25.38 -1.51 -23.62
CA ARG A 51 -26.35 -0.44 -23.35
C ARG A 51 -26.26 0.63 -24.42
N ALA A 52 -27.24 0.64 -25.32
CA ALA A 52 -27.32 1.60 -26.41
C ALA A 52 -27.25 3.05 -25.90
N GLY A 53 -26.49 3.90 -26.60
CA GLY A 53 -26.30 5.31 -26.26
C GLY A 53 -25.38 5.57 -25.05
N SER A 54 -24.83 4.52 -24.42
CA SER A 54 -23.78 4.65 -23.42
C SER A 54 -22.40 4.49 -24.04
N SER A 55 -21.35 4.86 -23.32
CA SER A 55 -19.98 4.64 -23.76
C SER A 55 -19.05 4.34 -22.60
N VAL A 56 -18.04 3.52 -22.88
CA VAL A 56 -16.96 3.18 -21.95
C VAL A 56 -15.67 3.76 -22.48
N HIS A 57 -14.98 4.54 -21.64
CA HIS A 57 -13.65 5.04 -21.97
C HIS A 57 -12.58 4.10 -21.44
N GLY A 58 -11.50 3.96 -22.20
CA GLY A 58 -10.41 3.09 -21.81
C GLY A 58 -9.09 3.40 -22.51
N LEU A 59 -8.09 2.57 -22.23
CA LEU A 59 -6.76 2.64 -22.84
C LEU A 59 -6.56 1.45 -23.77
N VAL A 60 -5.87 1.68 -24.89
CA VAL A 60 -5.55 0.65 -25.88
C VAL A 60 -4.07 0.34 -25.84
N TYR A 61 -3.78 -0.95 -25.79
CA TYR A 61 -2.43 -1.51 -25.83
C TYR A 61 -2.30 -2.45 -27.01
N GLU A 62 -1.11 -2.52 -27.60
CA GLU A 62 -0.75 -3.59 -28.52
C GLU A 62 -0.07 -4.73 -27.73
N LEU A 63 -0.52 -5.95 -27.97
CA LEU A 63 -0.05 -7.16 -27.31
C LEU A 63 0.58 -8.12 -28.32
N GLY A 64 1.70 -8.72 -27.93
CA GLY A 64 2.19 -9.94 -28.55
C GLY A 64 1.52 -11.18 -27.96
N ALA A 65 1.62 -12.32 -28.65
CA ALA A 65 0.99 -13.59 -28.23
C ALA A 65 1.37 -14.04 -26.80
N GLY A 66 2.59 -13.74 -26.34
CA GLY A 66 3.02 -14.05 -24.98
C GLY A 66 2.27 -13.26 -23.91
N ASP A 67 2.00 -11.97 -24.18
CA ASP A 67 1.28 -11.09 -23.28
C ASP A 67 -0.23 -11.36 -23.28
N GLU A 68 -0.82 -11.67 -24.44
CA GLU A 68 -2.20 -12.13 -24.51
C GLU A 68 -2.41 -13.41 -23.67
N LYS A 69 -1.51 -14.40 -23.77
CA LYS A 69 -1.57 -15.60 -22.92
C LYS A 69 -1.46 -15.31 -21.43
N ARG A 70 -0.71 -14.26 -21.04
CA ARG A 70 -0.61 -13.82 -19.64
C ARG A 70 -1.93 -13.18 -19.19
N LEU A 71 -2.55 -12.33 -20.02
CA LEU A 71 -3.88 -11.78 -19.75
C LEU A 71 -4.94 -12.87 -19.65
N ASP A 72 -4.97 -13.85 -20.56
CA ASP A 72 -5.94 -14.94 -20.53
C ASP A 72 -5.97 -15.65 -19.15
N ARG A 73 -4.80 -15.77 -18.50
CA ARG A 73 -4.70 -16.31 -17.13
C ARG A 73 -5.20 -15.32 -16.07
N ASN A 74 -4.80 -14.06 -16.18
CA ASN A 74 -5.17 -13.00 -15.23
C ASN A 74 -6.67 -12.68 -15.23
N GLU A 75 -7.29 -12.72 -16.41
CA GLU A 75 -8.72 -12.51 -16.60
C GLU A 75 -9.53 -13.80 -16.35
N GLY A 76 -8.86 -14.93 -16.09
CA GLY A 76 -9.51 -16.19 -15.73
C GLY A 76 -10.35 -16.78 -16.85
N VAL A 77 -9.88 -16.70 -18.10
CA VAL A 77 -10.60 -17.21 -19.28
C VAL A 77 -10.93 -18.69 -19.14
N ARG A 78 -9.96 -19.50 -18.70
CA ARG A 78 -10.18 -20.94 -18.46
C ARG A 78 -11.15 -21.24 -17.32
N ALA A 79 -11.33 -20.29 -16.39
CA ALA A 79 -12.24 -20.40 -15.26
C ALA A 79 -13.63 -19.79 -15.57
N GLY A 80 -13.85 -19.28 -16.78
CA GLY A 80 -15.12 -18.68 -17.19
C GLY A 80 -15.43 -17.34 -16.51
N PHE A 81 -14.41 -16.63 -15.98
CA PHE A 81 -14.63 -15.32 -15.37
C PHE A 81 -14.86 -14.23 -16.43
N TYR A 82 -14.08 -14.26 -17.50
CA TYR A 82 -14.23 -13.42 -18.69
C TYR A 82 -14.04 -14.27 -19.95
N SER A 83 -14.71 -13.89 -21.03
CA SER A 83 -14.47 -14.37 -22.40
C SER A 83 -13.76 -13.28 -23.22
N LYS A 84 -13.19 -13.67 -24.36
CA LYS A 84 -12.60 -12.73 -25.32
C LYS A 84 -13.65 -12.33 -26.34
N ALA A 85 -13.82 -11.03 -26.52
CA ALA A 85 -14.62 -10.44 -27.59
C ALA A 85 -13.73 -9.55 -28.47
N LEU A 86 -14.08 -9.42 -29.75
CA LEU A 86 -13.51 -8.42 -30.65
C LEU A 86 -14.59 -7.36 -30.86
N LEU A 87 -14.37 -6.17 -30.32
CA LEU A 87 -15.35 -5.08 -30.34
C LEU A 87 -14.78 -3.86 -31.08
N PRO A 88 -15.65 -3.11 -31.79
CA PRO A 88 -15.24 -1.89 -32.44
C PRO A 88 -15.03 -0.77 -31.39
N VAL A 89 -13.91 -0.05 -31.49
CA VAL A 89 -13.63 1.11 -30.64
C VAL A 89 -13.22 2.31 -31.48
N VAL A 90 -13.55 3.51 -31.01
CA VAL A 90 -13.00 4.75 -31.57
C VAL A 90 -11.67 5.03 -30.87
N LEU A 91 -10.57 4.70 -31.54
CA LEU A 91 -9.21 4.93 -31.05
C LEU A 91 -8.80 6.38 -31.32
N HIS A 92 -8.34 7.06 -30.27
CA HIS A 92 -7.62 8.32 -30.32
C HIS A 92 -6.14 8.01 -30.08
N PRO A 93 -5.33 7.88 -31.14
CA PRO A 93 -3.96 7.43 -30.99
C PRO A 93 -3.14 8.42 -30.17
N ALA A 94 -2.24 7.89 -29.35
CA ALA A 94 -1.23 8.69 -28.70
C ALA A 94 -0.28 9.28 -29.74
N THR A 95 0.37 10.40 -29.41
CA THR A 95 1.50 10.91 -30.19
C THR A 95 2.59 9.86 -30.32
N ASP A 96 3.36 9.87 -31.41
CA ASP A 96 4.41 8.87 -31.64
C ASP A 96 5.39 8.75 -30.48
N ALA A 97 5.69 9.88 -29.82
CA ALA A 97 6.54 9.92 -28.63
C ALA A 97 6.00 9.13 -27.43
N LEU A 98 4.69 8.89 -27.32
CA LEU A 98 4.10 8.06 -26.26
C LEU A 98 3.78 6.63 -26.72
N GLN A 99 3.87 6.34 -28.02
CA GLN A 99 3.64 5.00 -28.55
C GLN A 99 4.85 4.09 -28.32
N MET A 100 5.07 3.75 -27.06
CA MET A 100 6.21 2.96 -26.60
C MET A 100 5.76 1.86 -25.63
N ARG A 101 6.72 1.01 -25.25
CA ARG A 101 6.46 -0.05 -24.27
C ARG A 101 5.89 0.53 -22.99
N THR A 102 4.80 -0.04 -22.48
CA THR A 102 4.17 0.38 -21.22
C THR A 102 5.16 0.34 -20.07
N ALA A 103 6.02 -0.68 -20.01
CA ALA A 103 7.10 -0.78 -19.03
C ALA A 103 8.09 0.40 -19.09
N ARG A 104 8.34 0.97 -20.29
CA ARG A 104 9.20 2.15 -20.43
C ARG A 104 8.54 3.40 -19.86
N ILE A 105 7.24 3.59 -20.10
CA ILE A 105 6.46 4.68 -19.49
C ILE A 105 6.55 4.60 -17.96
N VAL A 106 6.36 3.40 -17.40
CA VAL A 106 6.51 3.16 -15.95
C VAL A 106 7.91 3.55 -15.45
N THR A 107 8.98 3.13 -16.14
CA THR A 107 10.36 3.52 -15.74
C THR A 107 10.64 5.02 -15.86
N MET A 108 9.86 5.75 -16.67
CA MET A 108 9.95 7.21 -16.80
C MET A 108 9.11 7.97 -15.76
N GLY A 109 8.63 7.29 -14.71
CA GLY A 109 7.79 7.88 -13.67
C GLY A 109 6.29 7.70 -13.88
N GLY A 110 5.88 6.74 -14.71
CA GLY A 110 4.47 6.42 -14.95
C GLY A 110 3.73 7.51 -15.73
N ALA A 111 2.40 7.50 -15.62
CA ALA A 111 1.57 8.44 -16.35
C ALA A 111 1.89 9.90 -15.97
N ALA A 112 2.07 10.18 -14.67
CA ALA A 112 2.46 11.50 -14.18
C ALA A 112 3.83 11.97 -14.73
N GLY A 113 4.81 11.06 -14.80
CA GLY A 113 6.14 11.36 -15.33
C GLY A 113 6.11 11.73 -16.82
N VAL A 114 5.29 11.06 -17.63
CA VAL A 114 5.19 11.35 -19.07
C VAL A 114 4.26 12.51 -19.41
N VAL A 115 3.31 12.87 -18.54
CA VAL A 115 2.47 14.08 -18.72
C VAL A 115 3.34 15.36 -18.71
N HIS A 116 4.43 15.37 -17.95
CA HIS A 116 5.39 16.48 -17.94
C HIS A 116 6.11 16.68 -19.28
N ASP A 117 6.31 15.61 -20.06
CA ASP A 117 6.81 15.67 -21.43
C ASP A 117 5.68 15.95 -22.43
N PHE A 118 4.43 15.61 -22.10
CA PHE A 118 3.27 15.75 -22.98
C PHE A 118 2.97 17.21 -23.34
N ASP A 119 3.00 18.15 -22.39
CA ASP A 119 2.82 19.58 -22.69
C ASP A 119 3.95 20.14 -23.58
N LYS A 120 5.16 19.58 -23.50
CA LYS A 120 6.30 19.98 -24.34
C LYS A 120 6.26 19.36 -25.73
N LEU A 121 5.80 18.11 -25.84
CA LEU A 121 5.73 17.35 -27.11
C LEU A 121 4.47 17.70 -27.92
N VAL A 122 3.35 18.00 -27.27
CA VAL A 122 2.09 18.41 -27.93
C VAL A 122 2.23 19.74 -28.66
N GLY A 123 3.15 20.62 -28.22
CA GLY A 123 3.42 21.90 -28.87
C GLY A 123 4.12 21.80 -30.24
N LEU A 124 4.59 20.60 -30.66
CA LEU A 124 5.47 20.44 -31.83
C LEU A 124 4.97 19.45 -32.89
N GLY A 125 3.83 18.77 -32.69
CA GLY A 125 3.35 17.75 -33.62
C GLY A 125 1.83 17.65 -33.75
N SER A 126 1.36 17.40 -34.97
CA SER A 126 -0.05 17.13 -35.25
C SER A 126 -0.53 15.91 -34.47
N ARG A 127 -1.59 16.07 -33.66
CA ARG A 127 -2.22 14.92 -32.99
C ARG A 127 -2.83 13.98 -34.04
N PRO A 128 -2.56 12.67 -33.97
CA PRO A 128 -3.17 11.71 -34.88
C PRO A 128 -4.70 11.80 -34.82
N ARG A 129 -5.36 11.71 -35.97
CA ARG A 129 -6.83 11.74 -36.04
C ARG A 129 -7.41 10.47 -35.42
N ALA A 130 -8.53 10.63 -34.72
CA ALA A 130 -9.31 9.49 -34.22
C ALA A 130 -9.79 8.61 -35.38
N ARG A 131 -9.83 7.30 -35.17
CA ARG A 131 -10.27 6.32 -36.17
C ARG A 131 -11.02 5.16 -35.53
N LEU A 132 -11.89 4.52 -36.30
CA LEU A 132 -12.56 3.29 -35.91
C LEU A 132 -11.60 2.12 -36.05
N GLU A 133 -11.40 1.36 -34.98
CA GLU A 133 -10.70 0.08 -34.98
C GLU A 133 -11.75 -1.03 -34.80
N PRO A 134 -12.04 -1.83 -35.84
CA PRO A 134 -13.20 -2.74 -35.82
C PRO A 134 -13.01 -3.99 -34.96
N GLU A 135 -11.75 -4.41 -34.73
CA GLU A 135 -11.43 -5.69 -34.09
C GLU A 135 -10.43 -5.52 -32.94
N VAL A 136 -10.88 -4.88 -31.86
CA VAL A 136 -10.06 -4.72 -30.65
C VAL A 136 -10.46 -5.76 -29.60
N LEU A 137 -9.46 -6.46 -29.05
CA LEU A 137 -9.65 -7.43 -27.98
C LEU A 137 -10.21 -6.75 -26.74
N VAL A 138 -11.30 -7.29 -26.23
CA VAL A 138 -11.90 -6.91 -24.96
C VAL A 138 -12.19 -8.17 -24.17
N TYR A 139 -11.85 -8.17 -22.87
CA TYR A 139 -12.30 -9.22 -21.97
C TYR A 139 -13.64 -8.78 -21.39
N VAL A 140 -14.70 -9.56 -21.58
CA VAL A 140 -16.05 -9.24 -21.08
C VAL A 140 -16.60 -10.45 -20.34
N SER A 141 -17.38 -10.23 -19.28
CA SER A 141 -18.08 -11.31 -18.62
C SER A 141 -19.54 -11.34 -19.05
N GLU A 142 -19.91 -12.37 -19.80
CA GLU A 142 -21.31 -12.65 -20.18
C GLU A 142 -22.05 -13.42 -19.07
N THR A 143 -21.31 -14.11 -18.21
CA THR A 143 -21.85 -14.85 -17.06
C THR A 143 -22.12 -13.92 -15.87
N TYR A 144 -21.20 -12.99 -15.60
CA TYR A 144 -21.27 -12.10 -14.45
C TYR A 144 -21.68 -10.69 -14.87
N VAL A 145 -22.98 -10.54 -15.17
CA VAL A 145 -23.59 -9.30 -15.70
C VAL A 145 -24.45 -8.54 -14.69
N GLN A 146 -24.64 -9.06 -13.47
CA GLN A 146 -25.40 -8.36 -12.44
C GLN A 146 -24.51 -7.37 -11.72
N THR A 147 -25.03 -6.19 -11.39
CA THR A 147 -24.29 -5.20 -10.61
C THR A 147 -24.02 -5.72 -9.20
N GLY A 148 -22.85 -5.43 -8.64
CA GLY A 148 -22.48 -5.76 -7.27
C GLY A 148 -21.53 -4.74 -6.67
N GLU A 149 -21.11 -5.01 -5.42
CA GLU A 149 -20.19 -4.15 -4.67
C GLU A 149 -18.72 -4.49 -4.97
N PRO A 150 -17.83 -3.48 -5.07
CA PRO A 150 -16.43 -3.74 -5.35
C PRO A 150 -15.76 -4.47 -4.19
N ARG A 151 -14.83 -5.37 -4.51
CA ARG A 151 -13.95 -5.92 -3.48
C ARG A 151 -13.04 -4.83 -2.94
N ASP A 152 -12.74 -4.91 -1.65
CA ASP A 152 -11.95 -3.89 -0.97
C ASP A 152 -10.56 -3.71 -1.63
N GLU A 153 -9.86 -4.79 -1.94
CA GLU A 153 -8.57 -4.72 -2.65
C GLU A 153 -8.69 -4.23 -4.10
N TYR A 154 -9.88 -4.36 -4.71
CA TYR A 154 -10.13 -3.89 -6.06
C TYR A 154 -10.30 -2.38 -6.12
N VAL A 155 -10.85 -1.76 -5.07
CA VAL A 155 -10.99 -0.31 -4.94
C VAL A 155 -9.63 0.39 -5.10
N ASP A 156 -8.58 -0.09 -4.42
CA ASP A 156 -7.22 0.49 -4.54
C ASP A 156 -6.64 0.37 -5.95
N ARG A 157 -6.89 -0.76 -6.60
CA ARG A 157 -6.42 -1.00 -7.96
C ARG A 157 -7.15 -0.10 -8.95
N MET A 158 -8.45 0.12 -8.75
CA MET A 158 -9.24 1.02 -9.57
C MET A 158 -8.87 2.49 -9.35
N ASN A 159 -8.60 2.91 -8.10
CA ASN A 159 -8.16 4.28 -7.82
C ASN A 159 -6.89 4.65 -8.60
N ARG A 160 -5.86 3.79 -8.58
CA ARG A 160 -4.64 3.97 -9.41
C ARG A 160 -4.93 3.96 -10.90
N ALA A 161 -5.81 3.05 -11.34
CA ALA A 161 -6.24 2.97 -12.74
C ALA A 161 -6.95 4.24 -13.23
N MET A 162 -7.73 4.91 -12.38
CA MET A 162 -8.37 6.18 -12.73
C MET A 162 -7.37 7.32 -12.82
N GLU A 163 -6.41 7.40 -11.90
CA GLU A 163 -5.33 8.39 -11.93
C GLU A 163 -4.53 8.30 -13.23
N ASP A 164 -4.06 7.08 -13.56
CA ASP A 164 -3.36 6.83 -14.82
C ASP A 164 -4.27 7.10 -16.02
N GLY A 165 -5.54 6.68 -15.98
CA GLY A 165 -6.49 6.93 -17.05
C GLY A 165 -6.66 8.42 -17.38
N VAL A 166 -6.83 9.26 -16.35
CA VAL A 166 -6.94 10.73 -16.52
C VAL A 166 -5.65 11.30 -17.09
N ALA A 167 -4.49 10.92 -16.53
CA ALA A 167 -3.19 11.36 -17.02
C ALA A 167 -2.94 10.96 -18.48
N MET A 168 -3.43 9.80 -18.91
CA MET A 168 -3.35 9.32 -20.29
C MET A 168 -4.48 9.85 -21.19
N GLY A 169 -5.29 10.81 -20.69
CA GLY A 169 -6.24 11.60 -21.46
C GLY A 169 -7.68 11.08 -21.48
N ILE A 170 -8.04 10.10 -20.66
CA ILE A 170 -9.46 9.75 -20.44
C ILE A 170 -10.14 10.92 -19.73
N PRO A 171 -11.32 11.38 -20.19
CA PRO A 171 -12.03 12.48 -19.55
C PRO A 171 -12.31 12.20 -18.08
N THR A 172 -11.94 13.10 -17.18
CA THR A 172 -12.23 13.00 -15.74
C THR A 172 -13.72 12.80 -15.48
N ALA A 173 -14.57 13.44 -16.28
CA ALA A 173 -16.03 13.31 -16.19
C ALA A 173 -16.52 11.86 -16.34
N PHE A 174 -15.86 11.02 -17.15
CA PHE A 174 -16.20 9.60 -17.24
C PHE A 174 -16.00 8.89 -15.90
N PHE A 175 -14.87 9.12 -15.24
CA PHE A 175 -14.62 8.50 -13.95
C PHE A 175 -15.54 9.04 -12.86
N LEU A 176 -15.78 10.36 -12.81
CA LEU A 176 -16.66 10.96 -11.82
C LEU A 176 -18.12 10.52 -11.96
N ASN A 177 -18.62 10.42 -13.19
CA ASN A 177 -20.04 10.16 -13.44
C ASN A 177 -20.37 8.66 -13.56
N THR A 178 -19.38 7.82 -13.88
CA THR A 178 -19.61 6.38 -14.14
C THR A 178 -18.89 5.49 -13.15
N VAL A 179 -17.61 5.73 -12.87
CA VAL A 179 -16.80 4.80 -12.07
C VAL A 179 -16.87 5.12 -10.58
N ARG A 180 -16.93 6.40 -10.21
CA ARG A 180 -16.94 6.88 -8.83
C ARG A 180 -18.23 6.58 -8.07
N GLU A 181 -19.33 6.34 -8.78
CA GLU A 181 -20.57 5.84 -8.19
C GLU A 181 -20.33 4.50 -7.47
N HIS A 182 -19.44 3.66 -8.01
CA HIS A 182 -19.16 2.33 -7.47
C HIS A 182 -17.82 2.23 -6.75
N ILE A 183 -16.81 3.03 -7.11
CA ILE A 183 -15.45 2.96 -6.55
C ILE A 183 -15.21 4.12 -5.58
N PRO A 184 -15.30 3.90 -4.26
CA PRO A 184 -15.07 4.97 -3.30
C PRO A 184 -13.62 5.47 -3.36
N SER A 185 -13.47 6.78 -3.17
CA SER A 185 -12.15 7.37 -2.97
C SER A 185 -11.63 6.97 -1.60
N ARG A 186 -10.34 6.65 -1.52
CA ARG A 186 -9.68 6.47 -0.24
C ARG A 186 -8.84 7.71 0.06
N PRO A 187 -8.94 8.29 1.27
CA PRO A 187 -7.97 9.28 1.68
C PRO A 187 -6.57 8.65 1.62
N ALA A 188 -5.59 9.43 1.19
CA ALA A 188 -4.20 8.98 1.23
C ALA A 188 -3.90 8.47 2.64
N PRO A 189 -3.23 7.31 2.80
CA PRO A 189 -2.77 6.89 4.11
C PRO A 189 -2.00 8.06 4.73
N ALA A 190 -2.28 8.38 6.00
CA ALA A 190 -1.57 9.42 6.71
C ALA A 190 -0.06 9.22 6.49
N PRO A 191 0.72 10.28 6.22
CA PRO A 191 2.15 10.14 5.99
C PRO A 191 2.73 9.31 7.12
N ALA A 192 3.50 8.28 6.75
CA ALA A 192 4.22 7.48 7.74
C ALA A 192 4.95 8.46 8.67
N PRO A 193 4.88 8.28 10.00
CA PRO A 193 5.62 9.14 10.91
C PRO A 193 7.08 9.15 10.44
N SER A 194 7.64 10.34 10.22
CA SER A 194 8.99 10.52 9.70
C SER A 194 9.93 9.55 10.42
N PRO A 195 10.83 8.83 9.69
CA PRO A 195 11.80 7.97 10.35
C PRO A 195 12.48 8.82 11.41
N ARG A 196 12.39 8.37 12.67
CA ARG A 196 13.09 9.05 13.77
C ARG A 196 14.53 9.21 13.32
N PRO A 197 15.13 10.40 13.43
CA PRO A 197 16.50 10.61 13.02
C PRO A 197 17.35 9.49 13.62
N ALA A 198 18.18 8.85 12.78
CA ALA A 198 19.07 7.81 13.23
C ALA A 198 19.79 8.33 14.48
N TYR A 199 19.57 7.67 15.62
CA TYR A 199 20.21 8.05 16.86
C TYR A 199 21.71 7.96 16.64
N ARG A 200 22.36 9.12 16.46
CA ARG A 200 23.81 9.25 16.45
C ARG A 200 24.21 9.25 17.93
N PRO A 201 24.82 8.18 18.45
CA PRO A 201 25.24 8.20 19.84
C PRO A 201 26.21 9.36 20.03
N GLN A 202 25.81 10.36 20.81
CA GLN A 202 26.76 11.33 21.34
C GLN A 202 27.71 10.58 22.28
N PRO A 203 29.01 10.95 22.33
CA PRO A 203 29.93 10.39 23.30
C PRO A 203 29.33 10.58 24.70
N ARG A 204 29.06 9.47 25.38
CA ARG A 204 28.53 9.50 26.74
C ARG A 204 29.63 10.00 27.66
N GLU A 205 29.58 11.26 28.07
CA GLU A 205 30.03 11.58 29.42
C GLU A 205 29.14 10.79 30.38
N ARG A 206 29.75 9.89 31.15
CA ARG A 206 29.06 9.09 32.18
C ARG A 206 28.74 10.00 33.37
N SER A 207 27.87 10.98 33.19
CA SER A 207 27.29 11.72 34.31
C SER A 207 26.08 10.95 34.83
N TRP A 208 26.29 10.22 35.93
CA TRP A 208 25.20 9.65 36.71
C TRP A 208 24.33 10.78 37.29
N PRO A 209 23.01 10.60 37.45
CA PRO A 209 22.21 11.57 38.19
C PRO A 209 22.78 11.73 39.60
N PRO A 210 22.87 12.97 40.13
CA PRO A 210 23.41 13.20 41.47
C PRO A 210 22.62 12.40 42.50
N MET A 211 23.32 11.77 43.44
CA MET A 211 22.78 10.91 44.50
C MET A 211 21.64 11.54 45.33
N ALA A 212 21.49 12.87 45.23
CA ALA A 212 20.44 13.65 45.87
C ALA A 212 19.01 13.34 45.37
N ALA A 213 18.86 12.73 44.19
CA ALA A 213 17.55 12.34 43.64
C ALA A 213 17.20 10.85 43.87
N ALA A 214 18.09 10.07 44.48
CA ALA A 214 17.81 8.68 44.80
C ALA A 214 16.85 8.60 46.01
N PRO A 215 15.81 7.76 45.96
CA PRO A 215 14.93 7.54 47.11
C PRO A 215 15.68 6.97 48.33
N ARG A 216 15.20 7.36 49.52
CA ARG A 216 15.69 6.80 50.79
C ARG A 216 15.44 5.29 50.81
N ALA A 217 16.48 4.52 51.14
CA ALA A 217 16.33 3.08 51.31
C ALA A 217 15.30 2.78 52.42
N PRO A 218 14.48 1.73 52.28
CA PRO A 218 13.62 1.26 53.37
C PRO A 218 14.44 0.96 54.63
N ASP A 219 13.84 1.12 55.81
CA ASP A 219 14.53 0.88 57.08
C ASP A 219 15.09 -0.54 57.14
N GLY A 220 16.40 -0.64 57.41
CA GLY A 220 17.11 -1.90 57.43
C GLY A 220 17.63 -2.38 56.06
N TYR A 221 17.57 -1.61 54.98
CA TYR A 221 18.14 -1.99 53.68
C TYR A 221 19.32 -1.09 53.27
N THR A 222 20.28 -1.65 52.52
CA THR A 222 21.46 -0.94 51.99
C THR A 222 21.42 -0.87 50.46
N TYR A 223 21.92 0.24 49.92
CA TYR A 223 21.86 0.54 48.49
C TYR A 223 22.82 -0.30 47.66
N ARG A 224 22.35 -0.85 46.54
CA ARG A 224 23.18 -1.36 45.44
C ARG A 224 23.06 -0.49 44.19
N ARG A 225 24.14 -0.51 43.40
CA ARG A 225 24.31 0.30 42.18
C ARG A 225 23.03 0.27 41.30
N PRO A 226 22.61 1.41 40.74
CA PRO A 226 21.44 1.44 39.89
C PRO A 226 21.79 0.83 38.52
N THR A 227 20.87 0.06 37.95
CA THR A 227 21.00 -0.44 36.58
C THR A 227 20.09 0.38 35.68
N THR A 228 20.65 0.95 34.61
CA THR A 228 19.86 1.68 33.62
C THR A 228 19.07 0.69 32.77
N LEU A 229 17.74 0.72 32.86
CA LEU A 229 16.88 -0.23 32.14
C LEU A 229 16.66 0.15 30.65
N GLY A 230 17.13 1.34 30.26
CA GLY A 230 17.01 1.86 28.90
C GLY A 230 16.03 3.04 28.83
N ARG A 231 16.00 3.68 27.65
CA ARG A 231 15.23 4.91 27.41
C ARG A 231 13.90 4.56 26.75
N ARG A 232 12.77 5.04 27.30
CA ARG A 232 11.46 4.86 26.64
C ARG A 232 11.23 5.96 25.60
N THR A 233 10.42 5.66 24.59
CA THR A 233 10.04 6.60 23.54
C THR A 233 9.22 7.76 24.12
N GLY A 234 9.88 8.86 24.46
CA GLY A 234 9.29 10.03 25.14
C GLY A 234 10.31 10.96 25.77
N GLY A 235 11.56 10.51 26.00
CA GLY A 235 12.67 11.35 26.48
C GLY A 235 13.13 11.05 27.90
N ASP A 236 12.30 10.36 28.70
CA ASP A 236 12.60 10.04 30.09
C ASP A 236 13.40 8.74 30.22
N ASP A 237 14.47 8.80 31.02
CA ASP A 237 15.31 7.66 31.36
C ASP A 237 14.70 6.92 32.57
N ALA A 238 14.55 5.59 32.45
CA ALA A 238 14.07 4.74 33.54
C ALA A 238 15.26 4.12 34.30
N TYR A 239 15.22 4.21 35.62
CA TYR A 239 16.23 3.65 36.52
C TYR A 239 15.60 2.61 37.44
N GLU A 240 16.31 1.50 37.63
CA GLU A 240 15.96 0.48 38.62
C GLU A 240 17.00 0.53 39.76
N TYR A 241 16.50 0.59 40.99
CA TYR A 241 17.30 0.63 42.20
C TYR A 241 17.16 -0.68 42.97
N GLU A 242 18.28 -1.30 43.31
CA GLU A 242 18.35 -2.57 44.03
C GLU A 242 18.77 -2.32 45.49
N TYR A 243 18.12 -3.02 46.42
CA TYR A 243 18.39 -2.90 47.85
C TYR A 243 18.65 -4.27 48.49
N GLU A 244 19.66 -4.40 49.35
CA GLU A 244 19.99 -5.63 50.09
C GLU A 244 19.79 -5.42 51.61
N HIS A 245 19.11 -6.36 52.29
CA HIS A 245 18.92 -6.37 53.75
C HIS A 245 20.15 -7.00 54.46
N PRO A 246 20.77 -6.37 55.48
CA PRO A 246 22.04 -6.80 56.03
C PRO A 246 21.97 -7.84 57.17
N ARG A 247 20.84 -8.51 57.44
CA ARG A 247 20.80 -9.54 58.52
C ARG A 247 19.96 -10.78 58.20
N ARG A 248 20.62 -11.82 57.69
CA ARG A 248 20.67 -13.21 58.21
C ARG A 248 21.66 -14.02 57.35
N PRO A 249 22.59 -14.81 57.92
CA PRO A 249 23.40 -15.74 57.14
C PRO A 249 22.53 -16.93 56.77
N LEU A 250 21.74 -16.79 55.72
CA LEU A 250 21.10 -17.93 55.07
C LEU A 250 22.01 -18.35 53.92
N SER A 251 22.01 -19.66 53.63
CA SER A 251 22.78 -20.27 52.54
C SER A 251 22.58 -19.49 51.23
N ARG A 252 23.52 -19.64 50.28
CA ARG A 252 23.58 -18.93 48.98
C ARG A 252 22.27 -18.82 48.17
N ALA A 253 21.20 -19.51 48.56
CA ALA A 253 19.92 -19.61 47.89
C ALA A 253 18.77 -18.73 48.48
N ALA A 254 18.92 -18.08 49.64
CA ALA A 254 17.82 -17.29 50.24
C ALA A 254 18.24 -15.82 50.47
N ARG A 255 18.09 -15.00 49.44
CA ARG A 255 18.14 -13.53 49.54
C ARG A 255 16.77 -12.99 49.14
N ASP A 256 16.14 -12.23 50.02
CA ASP A 256 14.95 -11.44 49.66
C ASP A 256 15.43 -10.16 48.95
N TYR A 257 14.84 -9.87 47.80
CA TYR A 257 15.14 -8.66 47.03
C TYR A 257 13.96 -7.71 47.10
N VAL A 258 14.25 -6.43 47.37
CA VAL A 258 13.27 -5.34 47.24
C VAL A 258 13.69 -4.50 46.05
N TYR A 259 12.79 -4.37 45.08
CA TYR A 259 12.97 -3.49 43.93
C TYR A 259 11.95 -2.36 44.00
N THR A 260 12.41 -1.13 43.75
CA THR A 260 11.54 0.04 43.64
C THR A 260 11.60 0.55 42.21
N SER A 261 10.45 0.59 41.56
CA SER A 261 10.31 1.10 40.19
C SER A 261 9.58 2.44 40.21
N TYR A 262 10.09 3.40 39.44
CA TYR A 262 9.53 4.74 39.33
C TYR A 262 8.67 4.84 38.07
N TYR A 263 7.36 5.01 38.26
CA TYR A 263 6.43 5.25 37.17
C TYR A 263 5.86 6.66 37.30
N ALA A 264 6.14 7.53 36.33
CA ALA A 264 5.63 8.91 36.28
C ALA A 264 5.81 9.71 37.60
N GLY A 265 6.96 9.56 38.27
CA GLY A 265 7.25 10.24 39.54
C GLY A 265 6.64 9.60 40.79
N THR A 266 5.90 8.49 40.67
CA THR A 266 5.32 7.75 41.81
C THR A 266 6.13 6.48 42.07
N PRO A 267 6.65 6.26 43.30
CA PRO A 267 7.37 5.04 43.64
C PRO A 267 6.40 3.87 43.85
N VAL A 268 6.70 2.72 43.22
CA VAL A 268 6.04 1.44 43.49
C VAL A 268 7.07 0.48 44.05
N ILE A 269 6.92 0.11 45.33
CA ILE A 269 7.79 -0.84 46.04
C ILE A 269 7.25 -2.25 45.82
N ARG A 270 8.11 -3.18 45.36
CA ARG A 270 7.77 -4.60 45.24
C ARG A 270 8.80 -5.46 45.97
N THR A 271 8.32 -6.40 46.76
CA THR A 271 9.15 -7.38 47.49
C THR A 271 9.04 -8.73 46.81
N VAL A 272 10.17 -9.36 46.49
CA VAL A 272 10.21 -10.70 45.88
C VAL A 272 10.85 -11.67 46.87
N SER A 273 10.09 -12.68 47.31
CA SER A 273 10.64 -13.82 48.06
C SER A 273 11.12 -14.92 47.11
N PRO A 274 12.19 -15.65 47.45
CA PRO A 274 12.86 -16.60 46.56
C PRO A 274 12.16 -17.96 46.50
N ASP A 275 10.84 -18.01 46.28
CA ASP A 275 10.17 -19.26 45.91
C ASP A 275 10.26 -19.47 44.39
N ALA A 276 11.11 -20.40 43.99
CA ALA A 276 11.51 -20.68 42.62
C ALA A 276 10.43 -21.48 41.85
N SER A 277 9.28 -20.87 41.58
CA SER A 277 8.27 -21.46 40.68
C SER A 277 7.57 -20.47 39.74
N GLN A 278 7.90 -19.17 39.77
CA GLN A 278 7.24 -18.17 38.92
C GLN A 278 8.23 -17.24 38.20
N TYR A 279 8.93 -17.76 37.21
CA TYR A 279 9.59 -16.93 36.19
C TYR A 279 8.85 -17.08 34.86
N PRO A 280 8.15 -16.05 34.33
CA PRO A 280 7.80 -16.04 32.92
C PRO A 280 9.05 -15.70 32.10
N ALA A 281 9.46 -16.66 31.28
CA ALA A 281 10.40 -16.42 30.19
C ALA A 281 9.88 -15.28 29.29
N ARG A 282 10.78 -14.34 28.97
CA ARG A 282 10.67 -13.29 27.93
C ARG A 282 9.31 -13.24 27.19
N GLY A 283 8.39 -12.39 27.64
CA GLY A 283 7.21 -12.05 26.84
C GLY A 283 6.00 -11.56 27.64
N ARG A 284 5.50 -10.37 27.25
CA ARG A 284 4.25 -9.70 27.68
C ARG A 284 4.16 -9.20 29.12
N TRP A 285 4.05 -7.87 29.23
CA TRP A 285 3.57 -7.19 30.43
C TRP A 285 2.06 -6.98 30.30
N SER A 286 1.30 -7.46 31.27
CA SER A 286 -0.10 -7.14 31.47
C SER A 286 -0.19 -6.15 32.63
N SER A 287 -0.77 -4.97 32.39
CA SER A 287 -1.15 -4.00 33.41
C SER A 287 -2.44 -4.44 34.08
N ALA A 288 -2.43 -4.55 35.41
CA ALA A 288 -3.62 -4.50 36.25
C ALA A 288 -3.45 -3.31 37.21
N LEU A 289 -4.57 -2.61 37.40
CA LEU A 289 -4.74 -1.29 38.04
C LEU A 289 -4.03 -1.12 39.38
#